data_AF-A0AB34YB74-F1
#
_entry.id   AF-A0AB34YB74-F1
#
_cell.length_a   1.000
_cell.length_b   1.000
_cell.length_c   1.000
_cell.angle_alpha   90.00
_cell.angle_beta   90.00
_cell.angle_gamma   90.00
#
_symmetry.space_group_name_H-M   'P 1'
#
loop_
_entity.id
_entity.type
_entity.pdbx_description
1 polymer ?
#
loop_
_entity_poly.entity_id
_entity_poly.type
_entity_poly.pdbx_seq_one_letter_code
_entity_poly.pdbx_strand_id
1 'polypeptide(L)'
;MRITKKVKEQKSDAEIALMQALNRIKSGNPRDDRNVALANRGCLRVTITTVAREAGRSRTLIGSANCRFPEVREAVLAAMNKGLLDERPPSAAELVKLLREDKVILERHVSVLATRLHDASLHVWELEKRCERLEHELAQACVKLGKRNSLSEVKL
;
A
#
# COMPACT_ATOMS: atom_id res chain seq x y z
N MET A 1 24.32 -19.18 -57.66
CA MET A 1 24.25 -18.33 -56.45
C MET A 1 22.98 -17.50 -56.49
N ARG A 2 21.99 -17.76 -55.61
CA ARG A 2 20.77 -16.96 -55.51
C ARG A 2 21.05 -15.76 -54.61
N ILE A 3 21.06 -14.56 -55.18
CA ILE A 3 21.16 -13.31 -54.44
C ILE A 3 19.79 -13.06 -53.78
N THR A 4 19.66 -13.41 -52.50
CA THR A 4 18.51 -13.04 -51.68
C THR A 4 18.61 -11.56 -51.34
N LYS A 5 17.97 -10.71 -52.15
CA LYS A 5 17.74 -9.31 -51.80
C LYS A 5 16.88 -9.30 -50.53
N LYS A 6 17.49 -8.99 -49.37
CA LYS A 6 16.76 -8.57 -48.17
C LYS A 6 16.03 -7.27 -48.50
N VAL A 7 14.76 -7.39 -48.88
CA VAL A 7 13.88 -6.23 -49.01
C VAL A 7 13.70 -5.66 -47.62
N LYS A 8 14.22 -4.46 -47.39
CA LYS A 8 14.04 -3.71 -46.16
C LYS A 8 12.57 -3.33 -46.10
N GLU A 9 11.79 -4.00 -45.26
CA GLU A 9 10.36 -3.79 -45.11
C GLU A 9 10.10 -2.35 -44.65
N GLN A 10 9.58 -1.52 -45.55
CA GLN A 10 9.26 -0.13 -45.24
C GLN A 10 7.98 -0.12 -44.38
N LYS A 11 8.15 0.13 -43.08
CA LYS A 11 7.02 0.28 -42.14
C LYS A 11 6.13 1.44 -42.58
N SER A 12 4.82 1.22 -42.60
CA SER A 12 3.86 2.24 -43.01
C SER A 12 3.77 3.37 -41.97
N ASP A 13 3.39 4.58 -42.40
CA ASP A 13 3.16 5.72 -41.48
C ASP A 13 2.17 5.37 -40.36
N ALA A 14 1.11 4.62 -40.68
CA ALA A 14 0.14 4.16 -39.70
C ALA A 14 0.74 3.21 -38.66
N GLU A 15 1.63 2.31 -39.08
CA GLU A 15 2.33 1.37 -38.20
C GLU A 15 3.28 2.11 -37.24
N ILE A 16 4.03 3.08 -37.77
CA ILE A 16 4.94 3.93 -36.97
C ILE A 16 4.14 4.73 -35.94
N ALA A 17 3.04 5.36 -36.35
CA ALA A 17 2.18 6.15 -35.46
C ALA A 17 1.60 5.29 -34.31
N LEU A 18 1.16 4.06 -34.60
CA LEU A 18 0.65 3.14 -33.58
C LEU A 18 1.74 2.68 -32.61
N MET A 19 2.95 2.40 -33.10
CA MET A 19 4.07 2.03 -32.23
C MET A 19 4.53 3.19 -31.35
N GLN A 20 4.56 4.42 -31.88
CA GLN A 20 4.84 5.61 -31.09
C GLN A 20 3.76 5.85 -30.02
N ALA A 21 2.49 5.67 -30.38
CA ALA A 21 1.36 5.76 -29.44
C ALA A 21 1.48 4.73 -28.31
N LEU A 22 1.84 3.48 -28.62
CA LEU A 22 2.10 2.46 -27.61
C LEU A 22 3.21 2.89 -26.64
N ASN A 23 4.30 3.46 -27.15
CA ASN A 23 5.40 3.94 -26.31
C ASN A 23 4.99 5.12 -25.42
N ARG A 24 4.19 6.07 -25.92
CA ARG A 24 3.64 7.18 -25.12
C ARG A 24 2.76 6.72 -23.97
N ILE A 25 1.90 5.73 -24.23
CA ILE A 25 1.03 5.17 -23.18
C ILE A 25 1.87 4.41 -22.15
N LYS A 26 2.89 3.64 -22.59
CA LYS A 26 3.81 2.96 -21.69
C LYS A 26 4.61 3.91 -20.80
N SER A 27 5.00 5.07 -21.32
CA SER A 27 5.73 6.09 -20.56
C SER A 27 4.83 7.01 -19.73
N GLY A 28 3.51 6.78 -19.73
CA GLY A 28 2.56 7.60 -18.97
C GLY A 28 2.34 9.01 -19.52
N ASN A 29 2.81 9.31 -20.73
CA ASN A 29 2.70 10.63 -21.37
C ASN A 29 1.80 10.57 -22.62
N PRO A 30 0.49 10.29 -22.47
CA PRO A 30 -0.45 10.33 -23.58
C PRO A 30 -0.66 11.76 -24.10
N ARG A 31 -1.09 11.88 -25.36
CA ARG A 31 -1.46 13.15 -26.01
C ARG A 31 -2.96 13.28 -26.24
N ASP A 32 -3.68 12.16 -26.35
CA ASP A 32 -5.13 12.20 -26.49
C ASP A 32 -5.78 12.64 -25.17
N ASP A 33 -6.66 13.64 -25.23
CA ASP A 33 -7.30 14.24 -24.05
C ASP A 33 -7.99 13.21 -23.14
N ARG A 34 -8.60 12.16 -23.71
CA ARG A 34 -9.25 11.11 -22.91
C ARG A 34 -8.22 10.23 -22.22
N ASN A 35 -7.11 9.92 -22.89
CA ASN A 35 -6.02 9.16 -22.28
C ASN A 35 -5.28 10.00 -21.22
N VAL A 36 -5.11 11.31 -21.44
CA VAL A 36 -4.58 12.26 -20.44
C VAL A 36 -5.48 12.29 -19.20
N ALA A 37 -6.80 12.40 -19.39
CA ALA A 37 -7.75 12.37 -18.28
C ALA A 37 -7.69 11.04 -17.50
N LEU A 38 -7.48 9.90 -18.18
CA LEU A 38 -7.30 8.60 -17.54
C LEU A 38 -5.95 8.50 -16.82
N ALA A 39 -4.87 9.07 -17.38
CA ALA A 39 -3.56 9.11 -16.75
C ALA A 39 -3.59 9.92 -15.45
N ASN A 40 -4.22 11.09 -15.48
CA ASN A 40 -4.40 11.95 -14.30
C ASN A 40 -5.20 11.27 -13.18
N ARG A 41 -6.09 10.33 -13.53
CA ARG A 41 -6.86 9.52 -12.57
C ARG A 41 -6.14 8.23 -12.14
N GLY A 42 -4.91 7.97 -12.61
CA GLY A 42 -4.21 6.72 -12.35
C GLY A 42 -4.87 5.48 -12.96
N CYS A 43 -5.80 5.67 -13.90
CA CYS A 43 -6.61 4.62 -14.50
C CYS A 43 -6.20 4.27 -15.94
N LEU A 44 -5.14 4.89 -16.46
CA LEU A 44 -4.69 4.64 -17.83
C LEU A 44 -4.10 3.24 -17.95
N ARG A 45 -4.70 2.43 -18.83
CA ARG A 45 -4.24 1.08 -19.17
C ARG A 45 -3.85 1.00 -20.62
N VAL A 46 -2.79 0.25 -20.92
CA VAL A 46 -2.44 -0.14 -22.28
C VAL A 46 -3.54 -1.08 -22.77
N THR A 47 -4.25 -0.71 -23.83
CA THR A 47 -5.25 -1.54 -24.51
C THR A 47 -5.23 -1.20 -26.00
N ILE A 48 -5.76 -2.08 -26.84
CA ILE A 48 -5.92 -1.83 -28.28
C ILE A 48 -6.67 -0.52 -28.53
N THR A 49 -7.72 -0.24 -27.77
CA THR A 49 -8.54 0.97 -27.92
C THR A 49 -7.79 2.23 -27.50
N THR A 50 -7.04 2.20 -26.39
CA THR A 50 -6.28 3.37 -25.93
C THR A 50 -5.13 3.68 -26.88
N VAL A 51 -4.44 2.67 -27.42
CA VAL A 51 -3.37 2.82 -28.42
C VAL A 51 -3.89 3.36 -29.75
N ALA A 52 -5.00 2.80 -30.26
CA ALA A 52 -5.59 3.28 -31.52
C ALA A 52 -6.05 4.73 -31.42
N ARG A 53 -6.67 5.10 -30.29
CA ARG A 53 -7.13 6.47 -30.01
C ARG A 53 -5.94 7.44 -29.91
N GLU A 54 -4.91 7.07 -29.18
CA GLU A 54 -3.67 7.86 -29.03
C GLU A 54 -2.93 8.09 -30.35
N ALA A 55 -3.06 7.15 -31.30
CA ALA A 55 -2.51 7.28 -32.64
C ALA A 55 -3.42 8.06 -33.60
N GLY A 56 -4.67 8.36 -33.22
CA GLY A 56 -5.67 8.91 -34.13
C GLY A 56 -6.02 7.97 -35.29
N ARG A 57 -5.93 6.65 -35.09
CA ARG A 57 -6.12 5.63 -36.13
C ARG A 57 -7.27 4.68 -35.80
N SER A 58 -7.81 4.01 -36.82
CA SER A 58 -8.87 3.03 -36.61
C SER A 58 -8.40 1.85 -35.78
N ARG A 59 -9.18 1.49 -34.77
CA ARG A 59 -8.96 0.28 -33.95
C ARG A 59 -8.92 -1.01 -34.77
N THR A 60 -9.55 -1.05 -35.94
CA THR A 60 -9.58 -2.25 -36.80
C THR A 60 -8.21 -2.62 -37.33
N LEU A 61 -7.27 -1.66 -37.40
CA LEU A 61 -5.90 -1.89 -37.87
C LEU A 61 -5.09 -2.82 -36.96
N ILE A 62 -5.48 -2.91 -35.68
CA ILE A 62 -4.80 -3.73 -34.65
C ILE A 62 -5.79 -4.56 -33.79
N GLY A 63 -7.09 -4.51 -34.10
CA GLY A 63 -8.14 -5.05 -33.22
C GLY A 63 -8.50 -6.51 -33.46
N SER A 64 -8.50 -6.96 -34.72
CA SER A 64 -8.81 -8.35 -35.10
C SER A 64 -7.56 -9.24 -35.09
N ALA A 65 -7.74 -10.57 -35.06
CA ALA A 65 -6.63 -11.51 -35.22
C ALA A 65 -5.93 -11.33 -36.58
N ASN A 66 -6.72 -11.19 -37.66
CA ASN A 66 -6.24 -10.91 -39.02
C ASN A 66 -6.20 -9.40 -39.30
N CYS A 67 -5.62 -8.63 -38.39
CA CYS A 67 -5.51 -7.18 -38.55
C CYS A 67 -4.41 -6.78 -39.55
N ARG A 68 -4.43 -5.51 -39.99
CA ARG A 68 -3.46 -5.00 -40.97
C ARG A 68 -2.03 -4.96 -40.41
N PHE A 69 -1.88 -4.74 -39.10
CA PHE A 69 -0.59 -4.64 -38.42
C PHE A 69 -0.49 -5.65 -37.27
N PRO A 70 -0.25 -6.94 -37.58
CA PRO A 70 -0.19 -8.00 -36.58
C PRO A 70 0.96 -7.80 -35.58
N GLU A 71 2.13 -7.33 -36.02
CA GLU A 71 3.29 -7.05 -35.14
C GLU A 71 2.94 -6.03 -34.04
N VAL A 72 2.23 -4.96 -34.43
CA VAL A 72 1.80 -3.93 -33.50
C VAL A 72 0.78 -4.48 -32.52
N ARG A 73 -0.17 -5.30 -32.99
CA ARG A 73 -1.14 -5.98 -32.14
C ARG A 73 -0.45 -6.87 -31.11
N GLU A 74 0.54 -7.66 -31.51
CA GLU A 74 1.31 -8.51 -30.60
C GLU A 74 2.08 -7.67 -29.58
N ALA A 75 2.69 -6.56 -29.99
CA ALA A 75 3.37 -5.65 -29.08
C ALA A 75 2.40 -5.02 -28.05
N VAL A 76 1.18 -4.69 -28.46
CA VAL A 76 0.12 -4.18 -27.58
C VAL A 76 -0.36 -5.27 -26.63
N LEU A 77 -0.62 -6.49 -27.11
CA LEU A 77 -1.04 -7.62 -26.27
C LEU A 77 0.06 -8.03 -25.29
N ALA A 78 1.30 -8.06 -25.73
CA ALA A 78 2.44 -8.31 -24.86
C ALA A 78 2.57 -7.21 -23.81
N ALA A 79 2.27 -5.95 -24.13
CA ALA A 79 2.25 -4.86 -23.15
C ALA A 79 1.04 -4.92 -22.20
N MET A 80 -0.12 -5.38 -22.68
CA MET A 80 -1.30 -5.66 -21.86
C MET A 80 -0.99 -6.75 -20.84
N ASN A 81 -0.25 -7.80 -21.25
CA ASN A 81 0.11 -8.93 -20.41
C ASN A 81 1.36 -8.66 -19.55
N LYS A 82 2.29 -7.82 -20.00
CA LYS A 82 3.47 -7.36 -19.24
C LYS A 82 3.17 -6.25 -18.25
N GLY A 83 1.92 -5.80 -18.16
CA GLY A 83 1.42 -5.12 -16.96
C GLY A 83 1.39 -6.10 -15.79
N LEU A 84 2.56 -6.61 -15.40
CA LEU A 84 2.86 -7.40 -14.20
C LEU A 84 2.80 -6.51 -12.95
N LEU A 85 1.79 -5.66 -12.89
CA LEU A 85 1.09 -5.35 -11.67
C LEU A 85 -0.32 -5.87 -11.92
N ASP A 86 -0.47 -7.17 -11.69
CA ASP A 86 -1.73 -7.91 -11.59
C ASP A 86 -2.59 -7.43 -10.41
N GLU A 87 -2.31 -6.22 -9.89
CA GLU A 87 -3.24 -5.48 -9.05
C GLU A 87 -4.26 -4.85 -9.98
N ARG A 88 -5.23 -5.65 -10.44
CA ARG A 88 -6.57 -5.09 -10.55
C ARG A 88 -6.78 -4.36 -9.22
N PRO A 89 -6.95 -3.03 -9.19
CA PRO A 89 -7.23 -2.37 -7.92
C PRO A 89 -8.42 -3.09 -7.32
N PRO A 90 -8.32 -3.58 -6.07
CA PRO A 90 -9.38 -4.39 -5.47
C PRO A 90 -10.69 -3.66 -5.67
N SER A 91 -11.72 -4.39 -6.06
CA SER A 91 -13.05 -3.82 -6.19
C SER A 91 -13.37 -3.05 -4.91
N ALA A 92 -14.07 -1.92 -5.00
CA ALA A 92 -14.47 -1.18 -3.80
C ALA A 92 -15.16 -2.09 -2.78
N ALA A 93 -15.88 -3.11 -3.23
CA ALA A 93 -16.48 -4.14 -2.39
C ALA A 93 -15.46 -5.03 -1.66
N GLU A 94 -14.38 -5.44 -2.34
CA GLU A 94 -13.30 -6.26 -1.77
C GLU A 94 -12.51 -5.46 -0.73
N LEU A 95 -12.20 -4.19 -1.04
CA LEU A 95 -11.52 -3.29 -0.11
C LEU A 95 -12.39 -3.00 1.12
N VAL A 96 -13.69 -2.74 0.94
CA VAL A 96 -14.62 -2.52 2.06
C VAL A 96 -14.73 -3.76 2.94
N LYS A 97 -14.72 -4.97 2.36
CA LYS A 97 -14.73 -6.21 3.13
C LYS A 97 -13.46 -6.33 3.99
N LEU A 98 -12.29 -6.15 3.38
CA LEU A 98 -11.00 -6.22 4.08
C LEU A 98 -10.93 -5.19 5.21
N LEU A 99 -11.29 -3.93 4.93
CA LEU A 99 -11.28 -2.86 5.93
C LEU A 99 -12.24 -3.12 7.10
N ARG A 100 -13.36 -3.81 6.85
CA ARG A 100 -14.28 -4.22 7.93
C ARG A 100 -13.69 -5.33 8.79
N GLU A 101 -13.01 -6.29 8.18
CA GLU A 101 -12.32 -7.37 8.90
C GLU A 101 -11.19 -6.79 9.77
N ASP A 102 -10.36 -5.91 9.22
CA ASP A 102 -9.29 -5.24 9.95
C ASP A 102 -9.82 -4.40 11.10
N LYS A 103 -10.91 -3.66 10.88
CA LYS A 103 -11.56 -2.86 11.93
C LYS A 103 -11.99 -3.73 13.11
N VAL A 104 -12.64 -4.87 12.85
CA VAL A 104 -13.08 -5.79 13.92
C VAL A 104 -11.88 -6.34 14.70
N ILE A 105 -10.79 -6.69 14.02
CA ILE A 105 -9.56 -7.17 14.66
C ILE A 105 -8.96 -6.08 15.54
N LEU A 106 -8.86 -4.85 15.03
CA LEU A 106 -8.33 -3.71 15.77
C LEU A 106 -9.17 -3.39 17.02
N GLU A 107 -10.50 -3.37 16.88
CA GLU A 107 -11.40 -3.13 18.00
C GLU A 107 -11.24 -4.20 19.09
N ARG A 108 -11.04 -5.46 18.70
CA ARG A 108 -10.74 -6.55 19.64
C ARG A 108 -9.42 -6.33 20.37
N HIS A 109 -8.36 -5.92 19.66
CA HIS A 109 -7.07 -5.63 20.29
C HIS A 109 -7.16 -4.47 21.27
N VAL A 110 -7.85 -3.38 20.89
CA VAL A 110 -8.08 -2.23 21.76
C VAL A 110 -8.82 -2.64 23.03
N SER A 111 -9.87 -3.46 22.90
CA SER A 111 -10.62 -3.97 24.05
C SER A 111 -9.74 -4.77 25.02
N VAL A 112 -8.96 -5.72 24.52
CA VAL A 112 -8.05 -6.53 25.35
C VAL A 112 -6.98 -5.67 26.03
N LEU A 113 -6.40 -4.72 25.31
CA LEU A 113 -5.39 -3.82 25.87
C LEU A 113 -5.98 -2.87 26.92
N ALA A 114 -7.19 -2.37 26.71
CA ALA A 114 -7.88 -1.53 27.69
C ALA A 114 -8.12 -2.28 29.01
N THR A 115 -8.57 -3.55 28.95
CA THR A 115 -8.73 -4.38 30.15
C THR A 115 -7.39 -4.59 30.86
N ARG A 116 -6.34 -4.99 30.13
CA ARG A 116 -5.01 -5.20 30.73
C ARG A 116 -4.43 -3.95 31.34
N LEU A 117 -4.64 -2.79 30.70
CA LEU A 117 -4.20 -1.51 31.22
C LEU A 117 -4.93 -1.16 32.51
N HIS A 118 -6.22 -1.44 32.59
CA HIS A 118 -7.00 -1.24 33.81
C HIS A 118 -6.47 -2.12 34.97
N ASP A 119 -6.26 -3.41 34.72
CA ASP A 119 -5.72 -4.34 35.71
C ASP A 119 -4.32 -3.90 36.20
N ALA A 120 -3.44 -3.51 35.28
CA ALA A 120 -2.13 -2.98 35.62
C ALA A 120 -2.23 -1.69 36.46
N SER A 121 -3.18 -0.81 36.14
CA SER A 121 -3.39 0.44 36.90
C SER A 121 -3.85 0.15 38.32
N LEU A 122 -4.73 -0.83 38.52
CA LEU A 122 -5.15 -1.27 39.85
C LEU A 122 -3.98 -1.84 40.65
N HIS A 123 -3.13 -2.66 40.03
CA HIS A 123 -1.94 -3.20 40.69
C HIS A 123 -0.94 -2.12 41.09
N VAL A 124 -0.70 -1.12 40.23
CA VAL A 124 0.17 0.01 40.57
C VAL A 124 -0.39 0.76 41.77
N TRP A 125 -1.68 1.09 41.75
CA TRP A 125 -2.34 1.78 42.86
C TRP A 125 -2.24 1.00 44.18
N GLU A 126 -2.44 -0.32 44.15
CA GLU A 126 -2.32 -1.16 45.34
C GLU A 126 -0.89 -1.20 45.87
N LEU A 127 0.11 -1.29 44.99
CA LEU A 127 1.52 -1.25 45.37
C LEU A 127 1.90 0.11 45.98
N GLU A 128 1.44 1.22 45.42
CA GLU A 128 1.64 2.56 45.98
C GLU A 128 1.08 2.65 47.40
N LYS A 129 -0.16 2.17 47.63
CA LYS A 129 -0.77 2.13 48.97
C LYS A 129 -0.04 1.21 49.95
N ARG A 130 0.60 0.16 49.47
CA ARG A 130 1.45 -0.72 50.29
C ARG A 130 2.76 -0.04 50.66
N CYS A 131 3.41 0.63 49.70
CA CYS A 131 4.63 1.40 49.96
C CYS A 131 4.38 2.51 50.98
N GLU A 132 3.32 3.31 50.82
CA GLU A 132 2.94 4.37 51.79
C GLU A 132 2.77 3.81 53.22
N ARG A 133 2.12 2.66 53.37
CA ARG A 133 1.94 2.01 54.68
C ARG A 133 3.26 1.56 55.28
N LEU A 134 4.10 0.90 54.49
CA LEU A 134 5.42 0.44 54.94
C LEU A 134 6.33 1.60 55.31
N GLU A 135 6.31 2.69 54.55
CA GLU A 135 7.03 3.92 54.87
C GLU A 135 6.56 4.51 56.21
N HIS A 136 5.25 4.51 56.45
CA HIS A 136 4.71 4.96 57.73
C HIS A 136 5.12 4.06 58.90
N GLU A 137 5.06 2.74 58.73
CA GLU A 137 5.50 1.76 59.72
C GLU A 137 7.00 1.89 60.03
N LEU A 138 7.84 2.05 59.00
CA LEU A 138 9.27 2.30 59.15
C LEU A 138 9.53 3.61 59.90
N ALA A 139 8.83 4.70 59.55
CA ALA A 139 8.97 5.98 60.24
C ALA A 139 8.61 5.84 61.73
N GLN A 140 7.51 5.15 62.06
CA GLN A 140 7.13 4.87 63.44
C GLN A 140 8.17 4.01 64.17
N ALA A 141 8.74 2.99 63.51
CA ALA A 141 9.77 2.13 64.08
C ALA A 141 11.06 2.91 64.38
N CYS A 142 11.50 3.77 63.46
CA CYS A 142 12.63 4.67 63.66
C CYS A 142 12.42 5.61 64.86
N VAL A 143 11.24 6.21 65.00
CA VAL A 143 10.90 7.07 66.16
C VAL A 143 10.95 6.27 67.48
N LYS A 144 10.43 5.03 67.48
CA LYS A 144 10.48 4.16 68.67
C LYS A 144 11.92 3.79 69.05
N LEU A 145 12.78 3.50 68.09
CA LEU A 145 14.20 3.19 68.32
C LEU A 145 14.96 4.42 68.82
N GLY A 146 14.74 5.60 68.23
CA GLY A 146 15.34 6.86 68.70
C GLY A 146 14.95 7.19 70.14
N LYS A 147 13.67 7.03 70.51
CA LYS A 147 13.20 7.20 71.90
C LYS A 147 13.82 6.20 72.87
N ARG A 148 14.07 4.95 72.46
CA ARG A 148 14.74 3.94 73.30
C ARG A 148 16.20 4.29 73.55
N ASN A 149 16.92 4.76 72.52
CA ASN A 149 18.32 5.16 72.65
C ASN A 149 18.49 6.38 73.58
N SER A 150 17.59 7.39 73.48
CA SER A 150 17.61 8.53 74.41
C SER A 150 17.27 8.14 75.86
N LEU A 151 16.46 7.09 76.08
CA LEU A 151 16.13 6.59 77.42
C LEU A 151 17.25 5.75 78.05
N SER A 152 18.13 5.14 77.24
CA SER A 152 19.31 4.43 77.73
C SER A 152 20.47 5.36 78.07
N GLU A 153 20.59 6.52 77.42
CA GLU A 153 21.66 7.50 77.70
C GLU A 153 21.43 8.32 79.00
N VAL A 154 20.17 8.46 79.44
CA VAL A 154 19.80 9.24 80.64
C VAL A 154 19.87 8.41 81.95
N LYS A 155 20.25 7.12 81.89
CA LYS A 155 20.27 6.20 83.04
C LYS A 155 21.65 5.99 83.70
N LEU A 156 22.63 6.85 83.44
CA LEU A 156 23.94 6.87 84.10
C LEU A 156 24.01 8.01 85.12
#